data_AF-A0A7J9Q6Q7-F1
#
_entry.id   AF-A0A7J9Q6Q7-F1
#
_cell.length_a   1.000
_cell.length_b   1.000
_cell.length_c   1.000
_cell.angle_alpha   90.00
_cell.angle_beta   90.00
_cell.angle_gamma   90.00
#
_symmetry.space_group_name_H-M   'P 1'
#
loop_
_entity.id
_entity.type
_entity.pdbx_description
1 polymer ?
#
loop_
_entity_poly.entity_id
_entity_poly.type
_entity_poly.pdbx_seq_one_letter_code
_entity_poly.pdbx_strand_id
1 'polypeptide(L)'
;MPENEQKEQRVIKRLIADEMKESYISYSMSVIVGRALPDARDGLKPVHRRVLYTMYETGLFHNKPFRKSANVVGNCMAKYHPHGDSAIYDTLVRMAQDFSLRYPLVQGHGNFGSIDGDSAAAMRYCITGDSLILTDNGLLNIKEISDKKEAKINMKILSFNNKKNTASKFFNSGKHDIISLQTNLGYKIKGSYNHPLMCWELKNKIPQIQWKLLEEIKEGDIVLLNRNSSLFAKKDLILTEFKPKYNKRTKKIKLPSKMNKEYFILMEGSL
;
A
#
# COMPACT_ATOMS: atom_id res chain seq x y z
N MET A 1 -42.71 34.26 -42.02
CA MET A 1 -41.52 33.54 -41.50
C MET A 1 -41.23 34.14 -40.13
N PRO A 2 -41.12 33.36 -39.05
CA PRO A 2 -40.85 33.93 -37.75
C PRO A 2 -39.40 34.42 -37.70
N GLU A 3 -39.21 35.60 -37.12
CA GLU A 3 -37.92 36.25 -36.92
C GLU A 3 -37.02 35.40 -36.02
N ASN A 4 -35.75 35.28 -36.41
CA ASN A 4 -34.71 34.66 -35.60
C ASN A 4 -34.49 35.50 -34.33
N GLU A 5 -35.10 35.09 -33.22
CA GLU A 5 -34.68 35.51 -31.88
C GLU A 5 -33.26 34.96 -31.62
N GLN A 6 -32.24 35.73 -32.01
CA GLN A 6 -30.89 35.53 -31.54
C GLN A 6 -30.88 35.77 -30.02
N LYS A 7 -30.82 34.68 -29.23
CA LYS A 7 -30.52 34.75 -27.80
C LYS A 7 -29.23 35.55 -27.60
N GLU A 8 -29.35 36.81 -27.18
CA GLU A 8 -28.23 37.61 -26.73
C GLU A 8 -27.52 36.88 -25.59
N GLN A 9 -26.30 36.39 -25.85
CA GLN A 9 -25.41 35.97 -24.78
C GLN A 9 -25.08 37.22 -23.94
N ARG A 10 -25.45 37.24 -22.66
CA ARG A 10 -25.07 38.30 -21.72
C ARG A 10 -23.56 38.28 -21.47
N VAL A 11 -22.79 38.87 -22.38
CA VAL A 11 -21.34 39.03 -22.25
C VAL A 11 -21.07 40.34 -21.49
N ILE A 12 -20.60 40.21 -20.25
CA ILE A 12 -20.19 41.35 -19.43
C ILE A 12 -18.70 41.61 -19.72
N LYS A 13 -18.37 42.77 -20.29
CA LYS A 13 -16.98 43.18 -20.50
C LYS A 13 -16.34 43.51 -19.15
N ARG A 14 -15.14 42.99 -18.89
CA ARG A 14 -14.38 43.26 -17.65
C ARG A 14 -12.96 43.68 -18.00
N LEU A 15 -12.42 44.65 -17.28
CA LEU A 15 -11.04 45.08 -17.41
C LEU A 15 -10.10 44.01 -16.85
N ILE A 16 -9.05 43.67 -17.61
CA ILE A 16 -8.09 42.64 -17.20
C ILE A 16 -7.37 43.01 -15.91
N ALA A 17 -7.05 44.29 -15.71
CA ALA A 17 -6.37 44.76 -14.51
C ALA A 17 -7.23 44.54 -13.24
N ASP A 18 -8.53 44.82 -13.34
CA ASP A 18 -9.47 44.65 -12.22
C ASP A 18 -9.71 43.16 -11.94
N GLU A 19 -9.91 42.34 -12.97
CA GLU A 19 -10.05 40.89 -12.84
C GLU A 19 -8.81 40.26 -12.20
N MET A 20 -7.61 40.61 -12.67
CA MET A 20 -6.36 40.08 -12.11
C MET A 20 -6.20 40.47 -10.64
N LYS A 21 -6.47 41.72 -10.29
CA LYS A 21 -6.36 42.20 -8.90
C LYS A 21 -7.34 41.48 -7.98
N GLU A 22 -8.60 41.38 -8.38
CA GLU A 22 -9.64 40.73 -7.57
C GLU A 22 -9.41 39.22 -7.43
N SER A 23 -9.12 38.53 -8.53
CA SER A 23 -8.80 37.10 -8.52
C SER A 23 -7.56 36.81 -7.67
N TYR A 24 -6.51 37.64 -7.78
CA TYR A 24 -5.31 37.48 -6.97
C TYR A 24 -5.59 37.67 -5.47
N ILE A 25 -6.32 38.73 -5.09
CA ILE A 25 -6.65 39.01 -3.69
C ILE A 25 -7.55 37.90 -3.12
N SER A 26 -8.58 37.50 -3.86
CA SER A 26 -9.52 36.44 -3.46
C SER A 26 -8.81 35.11 -3.22
N TYR A 27 -7.96 34.70 -4.17
CA TYR A 27 -7.17 33.47 -4.02
C TYR A 27 -6.20 33.58 -2.85
N SER A 28 -5.46 34.68 -2.73
CA SER A 28 -4.49 34.91 -1.66
C SER A 28 -5.14 34.85 -0.28
N MET A 29 -6.29 35.51 -0.11
CA MET A 29 -7.04 35.48 1.14
C MET A 29 -7.51 34.06 1.48
N SER A 30 -8.01 33.31 0.49
CA SER A 30 -8.41 31.91 0.66
C SER A 30 -7.24 31.02 1.09
N VAL A 31 -6.02 31.28 0.60
CA VAL A 31 -4.81 30.53 0.98
C VAL A 31 -4.44 30.83 2.42
N ILE A 32 -4.37 32.12 2.79
CA ILE A 32 -3.94 32.58 4.11
C ILE A 32 -4.86 32.02 5.19
N VAL A 33 -6.17 32.24 5.03
CA VAL A 33 -7.17 31.89 6.04
C VAL A 33 -7.57 30.42 5.98
N GLY A 34 -7.73 29.87 4.77
CA GLY A 34 -8.33 28.55 4.57
C GLY A 34 -7.35 27.39 4.48
N ARG A 35 -6.03 27.63 4.40
CA ARG A 35 -5.04 26.57 4.15
C ARG A 35 -3.73 26.73 4.91
N ALA A 36 -3.09 27.88 4.80
CA ALA A 36 -1.68 28.04 5.15
C ALA A 36 -1.45 28.21 6.66
N LEU A 37 -2.23 29.08 7.31
CA LEU A 37 -2.04 29.42 8.71
C LEU A 37 -2.91 28.54 9.65
N PRO A 38 -2.37 28.10 10.80
CA PRO A 38 -3.17 27.47 11.84
C PRO A 38 -4.01 28.50 12.59
N ASP A 39 -5.09 28.04 13.24
CA ASP A 39 -5.86 28.87 14.17
C ASP A 39 -5.09 28.98 15.50
N ALA A 40 -5.06 30.18 16.10
CA ALA A 40 -4.31 30.43 17.33
C ALA A 40 -4.86 29.67 18.55
N ARG A 41 -6.15 29.29 18.52
CA ARG A 41 -6.82 28.64 19.66
C ARG A 41 -6.44 27.17 19.80
N ASP A 42 -6.25 26.47 18.69
CA ASP A 42 -5.97 25.04 18.67
C ASP A 42 -4.63 24.68 18.01
N GLY A 43 -3.97 25.63 17.33
CA GLY A 43 -2.73 25.40 16.60
C GLY A 43 -2.90 24.52 15.35
N LEU A 44 -4.14 24.26 14.91
CA LEU A 44 -4.44 23.35 13.82
C LEU A 44 -4.79 24.08 12.53
N LYS A 45 -4.19 23.62 11.42
CA LYS A 45 -4.65 23.94 10.06
C LYS A 45 -5.99 23.25 9.77
N PRO A 46 -6.79 23.76 8.82
CA PRO A 46 -8.09 23.17 8.50
C PRO A 46 -8.06 21.68 8.14
N VAL A 47 -7.01 21.19 7.45
CA VAL A 47 -6.88 19.76 7.12
C VAL A 47 -6.67 18.88 8.36
N HIS A 48 -5.85 19.31 9.34
CA HIS A 48 -5.65 18.58 10.59
C HIS A 48 -6.98 18.42 11.34
N ARG A 49 -7.73 19.53 11.48
CA ARG A 49 -9.01 19.56 12.18
C ARG A 49 -10.04 18.62 11.55
N ARG A 50 -10.14 18.63 10.21
CA ARG A 50 -11.06 17.76 9.46
C ARG A 50 -10.69 16.28 9.64
N VAL A 51 -9.41 15.93 9.58
CA VAL A 51 -8.95 14.55 9.80
C VAL A 51 -9.28 14.07 11.21
N LEU A 52 -8.92 14.85 12.24
CA LEU A 52 -9.17 14.48 13.64
C LEU A 52 -10.67 14.41 13.94
N TYR A 53 -11.47 15.34 13.41
CA TYR A 53 -12.92 15.32 13.55
C TYR A 53 -13.54 14.10 12.85
N THR A 54 -13.04 13.72 11.68
CA THR A 54 -13.45 12.47 10.99
C THR A 54 -13.13 11.24 11.84
N MET A 55 -11.95 11.19 12.46
CA MET A 55 -11.58 10.10 13.37
C MET A 55 -12.50 10.03 14.58
N TYR A 56 -12.86 11.19 15.15
CA TYR A 56 -13.82 11.29 16.24
C TYR A 56 -15.21 10.77 15.84
N GLU A 57 -15.78 11.25 14.72
CA GLU A 57 -17.10 10.82 14.25
C GLU A 57 -17.16 9.33 13.88
N THR A 58 -16.06 8.79 13.36
CA THR A 58 -15.96 7.36 13.03
C THR A 58 -15.69 6.48 14.25
N GLY A 59 -15.58 7.07 15.44
CA GLY A 59 -15.39 6.37 16.71
C GLY A 59 -13.98 5.79 16.89
N LEU A 60 -12.97 6.38 16.25
CA LEU A 60 -11.57 5.96 16.33
C LEU A 60 -10.88 6.53 17.57
N PHE A 61 -11.31 6.07 18.73
CA PHE A 61 -10.67 6.39 20.01
C PHE A 61 -9.48 5.47 20.28
N HIS A 62 -8.58 5.89 21.17
CA HIS A 62 -7.36 5.15 21.55
C HIS A 62 -7.62 3.72 22.07
N ASN A 63 -8.83 3.44 22.57
CA ASN A 63 -9.23 2.13 23.10
C ASN A 63 -9.88 1.22 22.04
N LYS A 64 -9.97 1.65 20.77
CA LYS A 64 -10.54 0.89 19.66
C LYS A 64 -9.45 0.28 18.79
N PRO A 65 -9.74 -0.84 18.08
CA PRO A 65 -8.77 -1.42 17.15
C PRO A 65 -8.46 -0.46 16.00
N PHE A 66 -7.22 -0.51 15.51
CA PHE A 66 -6.79 0.22 14.32
C PHE A 66 -7.71 -0.07 13.12
N ARG A 67 -7.98 0.96 12.32
CA ARG A 67 -8.66 0.85 11.03
C ARG A 67 -7.73 1.29 9.90
N LYS A 68 -8.06 0.86 8.67
CA LYS A 68 -7.30 1.23 7.47
C LYS A 68 -7.34 2.74 7.27
N SER A 69 -6.18 3.36 7.00
CA SER A 69 -6.08 4.81 6.76
C SER A 69 -7.00 5.28 5.62
N ALA A 70 -7.19 4.45 4.59
CA ALA A 70 -8.13 4.75 3.49
C ALA A 70 -9.58 4.99 3.95
N ASN A 71 -10.01 4.39 5.08
CA ASN A 71 -11.34 4.64 5.63
C ASN A 71 -11.46 6.06 6.19
N VAL A 72 -10.44 6.55 6.91
CA VAL A 72 -10.42 7.92 7.43
C VAL A 72 -10.29 8.93 6.30
N VAL A 73 -9.38 8.67 5.36
CA VAL A 73 -9.16 9.54 4.19
C VAL A 73 -10.44 9.66 3.36
N GLY A 74 -11.09 8.53 3.03
CA GLY A 74 -12.32 8.53 2.25
C GLY A 74 -13.48 9.27 2.93
N ASN A 75 -13.69 9.04 4.24
CA ASN A 75 -14.74 9.73 4.99
C ASN A 75 -14.47 11.24 5.12
N CYS A 76 -13.22 11.63 5.36
CA CYS A 76 -12.83 13.04 5.47
C CYS A 76 -13.03 13.76 4.13
N MET A 77 -12.62 13.13 3.03
CA MET A 77 -12.80 13.66 1.69
C MET A 77 -14.29 13.83 1.34
N ALA A 78 -15.10 12.80 1.61
CA ALA A 78 -16.51 12.80 1.26
C ALA A 78 -17.33 13.85 2.04
N LYS A 79 -17.00 14.08 3.32
CA LYS A 79 -17.81 14.93 4.20
C LYS A 79 -17.25 16.34 4.40
N TYR A 80 -15.93 16.48 4.48
CA TYR A 80 -15.32 17.67 5.08
C TYR A 80 -14.22 18.33 4.22
N HIS A 81 -13.57 17.58 3.33
CA HIS A 81 -12.40 18.05 2.61
C HIS A 81 -12.54 17.84 1.08
N PRO A 82 -13.00 18.85 0.33
CA PRO A 82 -13.29 18.73 -1.11
C PRO A 82 -12.03 18.80 -1.99
N HIS A 83 -10.91 18.28 -1.50
CA HIS A 83 -9.63 18.25 -2.22
C HIS A 83 -9.03 16.84 -2.16
N GLY A 84 -7.94 16.64 -2.90
CA GLY A 84 -7.34 15.32 -3.13
C GLY A 84 -7.06 14.52 -1.85
N ASP A 85 -7.25 13.22 -1.97
CA ASP A 85 -6.99 12.20 -0.95
C ASP A 85 -5.53 12.21 -0.47
N SER A 86 -4.58 12.47 -1.38
CA SER A 86 -3.15 12.57 -1.08
C SER A 86 -2.85 13.58 0.06
N ALA A 87 -3.41 14.79 -0.02
CA ALA A 87 -3.18 15.81 1.01
C ALA A 87 -3.70 15.38 2.39
N ILE A 88 -4.84 14.68 2.43
CA ILE A 88 -5.43 14.15 3.66
C ILE A 88 -4.57 13.03 4.21
N TYR A 89 -4.08 12.14 3.35
CA TYR A 89 -3.24 11.02 3.75
C TYR A 89 -1.89 11.49 4.31
N ASP A 90 -1.20 12.39 3.61
CA ASP A 90 0.08 12.94 4.06
C ASP A 90 -0.07 13.66 5.40
N THR A 91 -1.19 14.37 5.58
CA THR A 91 -1.54 14.98 6.86
C THR A 91 -1.68 13.94 7.97
N LEU A 92 -2.41 12.86 7.71
CA LEU A 92 -2.61 11.77 8.67
C LEU A 92 -1.28 11.06 9.00
N VAL A 93 -0.44 10.83 7.98
CA VAL A 93 0.89 10.23 8.14
C VAL A 93 1.77 11.10 9.04
N ARG A 94 1.85 12.39 8.74
CA ARG A 94 2.68 13.34 9.51
C ARG A 94 2.23 13.46 10.96
N MET A 95 0.92 13.42 11.21
CA MET A 95 0.38 13.43 12.57
C MET A 95 0.69 12.16 13.38
N ALA A 96 1.14 11.09 12.72
CA ALA A 96 1.53 9.83 13.34
C ALA A 96 3.05 9.63 13.47
N GLN A 97 3.87 10.51 12.88
CA GLN A 97 5.34 10.44 12.94
C GLN A 97 5.86 11.11 14.22
N ASP A 98 6.45 10.32 15.11
CA ASP A 98 7.08 10.76 16.37
C ASP A 98 8.33 11.62 16.17
N PHE A 99 9.05 11.43 15.07
CA PHE A 99 10.18 12.26 14.67
C PHE A 99 9.77 13.59 14.02
N SER A 100 8.52 13.74 13.57
CA SER A 100 8.02 14.96 12.93
C SER A 100 7.34 15.90 13.92
N LEU A 101 6.66 15.35 14.93
CA LEU A 101 5.92 16.09 15.93
C LEU A 101 6.39 15.75 17.33
N ARG A 102 6.55 16.77 18.18
CA ARG A 102 6.87 16.58 19.59
C ARG A 102 5.83 15.71 20.31
N TYR A 103 4.56 15.89 19.96
CA TYR A 103 3.43 15.12 20.48
C TYR A 103 2.55 14.65 19.30
N PRO A 104 2.71 13.40 18.83
CA PRO A 104 1.86 12.85 17.79
C PRO A 104 0.39 12.85 18.20
N LEU A 105 -0.49 13.25 17.28
CA LEU A 105 -1.94 13.32 17.50
C LEU A 105 -2.65 12.05 17.05
N VAL A 106 -2.00 11.25 16.21
CA VAL A 106 -2.53 10.01 15.63
C VAL A 106 -1.61 8.85 16.00
N GLN A 107 -2.17 7.73 16.41
CA GLN A 107 -1.42 6.49 16.58
C GLN A 107 -1.49 5.68 15.27
N GLY A 108 -0.34 5.54 14.60
CA GLY A 108 -0.20 4.73 13.39
C GLY A 108 0.16 3.26 13.69
N HIS A 109 -0.18 2.37 12.77
CA HIS A 109 0.31 0.98 12.76
C HIS A 109 0.75 0.60 11.35
N GLY A 110 2.03 0.27 11.17
CA GLY A 110 2.64 -0.02 9.88
C GLY A 110 3.80 0.92 9.55
N ASN A 111 4.16 1.03 8.28
CA ASN A 111 5.23 1.92 7.82
C ASN A 111 4.70 3.33 7.57
N PHE A 112 5.04 4.26 8.46
CA PHE A 112 4.70 5.69 8.38
C PHE A 112 5.90 6.56 7.95
N GLY A 113 6.91 5.96 7.31
CA GLY A 113 8.13 6.64 6.87
C GLY A 113 9.24 6.65 7.92
N SER A 114 10.39 7.20 7.55
CA SER A 114 11.61 7.23 8.39
C SER A 114 12.28 8.62 8.37
N ILE A 115 13.21 8.84 9.30
CA ILE A 115 14.09 10.04 9.31
C ILE A 115 14.98 10.10 8.07
N ASP A 116 15.29 8.95 7.47
CA ASP A 116 16.17 8.82 6.30
C ASP A 116 15.49 9.30 5.00
N GLY A 117 14.24 9.75 5.08
CA GLY A 117 13.47 10.27 3.94
C GLY A 117 12.63 9.22 3.23
N ASP A 118 12.49 8.01 3.79
CA ASP A 118 11.57 7.03 3.24
C ASP A 118 10.13 7.51 3.41
N SER A 119 9.38 7.54 2.31
CA SER A 119 7.95 7.84 2.32
C SER A 119 7.16 6.79 3.12
N ALA A 120 6.04 7.19 3.70
CA ALA A 120 5.09 6.25 4.26
C ALA A 120 4.57 5.30 3.16
N ALA A 121 4.26 4.07 3.54
CA ALA A 121 3.47 3.22 2.65
C ALA A 121 2.12 3.91 2.39
N ALA A 122 1.51 3.85 1.20
CA ALA A 122 0.20 4.43 1.00
C ALA A 122 -0.90 3.79 1.85
N MET A 123 -2.00 4.53 1.94
CA MET A 123 -3.22 4.18 2.66
C MET A 123 -3.87 2.85 2.29
N ARG A 124 -3.57 2.31 1.10
CA ARG A 124 -4.08 1.03 0.59
C ARG A 124 -3.07 0.46 -0.41
N TYR A 125 -2.41 -0.66 -0.11
CA TYR A 125 -1.74 -1.45 -1.16
C TYR A 125 -2.13 -2.90 -0.96
N CYS A 126 -2.54 -3.55 -2.03
CA CYS A 126 -2.88 -4.96 -1.99
C CYS A 126 -2.06 -5.69 -3.04
N ILE A 127 -1.42 -6.77 -2.58
CA ILE A 127 -0.91 -7.81 -3.46
C ILE A 127 -2.03 -8.84 -3.64
N THR A 128 -1.99 -9.57 -4.75
CA THR A 128 -2.97 -10.60 -5.03
C THR A 128 -2.74 -11.84 -4.17
N GLY A 129 -3.77 -12.69 -4.00
CA GLY A 129 -3.67 -13.89 -3.16
C GLY A 129 -2.60 -14.90 -3.60
N ASP A 130 -2.27 -14.93 -4.89
CA ASP A 130 -1.19 -15.72 -5.52
C ASP A 130 0.21 -15.09 -5.33
N SER A 131 0.32 -13.99 -4.60
CA SER A 131 1.61 -13.38 -4.32
C SER A 131 2.39 -14.19 -3.29
N LEU A 132 3.63 -14.51 -3.63
CA LEU A 132 4.54 -15.28 -2.78
C LEU A 132 5.21 -14.35 -1.77
N ILE A 133 5.13 -14.72 -0.48
CA ILE A 133 5.85 -14.09 0.60
C ILE A 133 7.00 -15.00 1.06
N LEU A 134 8.15 -14.40 1.38
CA LEU A 134 9.29 -15.15 1.89
C LEU A 134 9.19 -15.28 3.41
N THR A 135 8.99 -16.50 3.89
CA THR A 135 8.95 -16.85 5.32
C THR A 135 10.23 -17.55 5.74
N ASP A 136 10.41 -17.79 7.04
CA ASP A 136 11.52 -18.61 7.52
C ASP A 136 11.42 -20.09 7.13
N ASN A 137 10.24 -20.53 6.66
CA ASN A 137 9.97 -21.87 6.15
C ASN A 137 9.96 -21.93 4.60
N GLY A 138 10.29 -20.85 3.90
CA GLY A 138 10.28 -20.76 2.44
C GLY A 138 9.20 -19.84 1.89
N LEU A 139 8.91 -19.98 0.59
CA LEU A 139 7.89 -19.17 -0.10
C LEU A 139 6.49 -19.70 0.22
N LEU A 140 5.58 -18.80 0.57
CA LEU A 140 4.18 -19.10 0.87
C LEU A 140 3.26 -18.17 0.08
N ASN A 141 2.17 -18.66 -0.50
CA ASN A 141 1.17 -17.76 -1.08
C ASN A 141 0.45 -17.00 0.02
N ILE A 142 0.27 -15.69 -0.15
CA ILE A 142 -0.37 -14.87 0.88
C ILE A 142 -1.83 -15.28 1.15
N LYS A 143 -2.54 -15.87 0.18
CA LYS A 143 -3.90 -16.42 0.39
C LYS A 143 -3.94 -17.57 1.39
N GLU A 144 -2.86 -18.34 1.52
CA GLU A 144 -2.80 -19.51 2.41
C GLU A 144 -2.68 -19.11 3.88
N ILE A 145 -2.43 -17.82 4.17
CA ILE A 145 -2.30 -17.31 5.54
C ILE A 145 -3.64 -17.30 6.27
N SER A 146 -4.72 -16.82 5.61
CA SER A 146 -6.04 -16.71 6.21
C SER A 146 -7.11 -16.27 5.20
N ASP A 147 -8.30 -16.87 5.26
CA ASP A 147 -9.48 -16.44 4.49
C ASP A 147 -10.29 -15.31 5.14
N LYS A 148 -10.01 -14.99 6.41
CA LYS A 148 -10.73 -13.95 7.17
C LYS A 148 -10.38 -12.54 6.68
N LYS A 149 -11.34 -11.62 6.78
CA LYS A 149 -11.14 -10.17 6.53
C LYS A 149 -10.01 -9.58 7.37
N GLU A 150 -9.90 -9.99 8.63
CA GLU A 150 -8.78 -9.69 9.52
C GLU A 150 -8.47 -10.94 10.35
N ALA A 151 -7.18 -11.24 10.51
CA ALA A 151 -6.73 -12.34 11.36
C ALA A 151 -5.49 -11.92 12.17
N LYS A 152 -5.46 -12.33 13.43
CA LYS A 152 -4.20 -12.34 14.20
C LYS A 152 -3.39 -13.53 13.73
N ILE A 153 -2.15 -13.29 13.37
CA ILE A 153 -1.20 -14.32 12.93
C ILE A 153 0.05 -14.23 13.80
N ASN A 154 0.90 -15.26 13.76
CA ASN A 154 2.22 -15.21 14.37
C ASN A 154 3.19 -15.93 13.42
N MET A 155 3.59 -15.22 12.38
CA MET A 155 4.41 -15.75 11.31
C MET A 155 5.70 -14.95 11.19
N LYS A 156 6.81 -15.63 10.93
CA LYS A 156 8.10 -14.97 10.67
C LYS A 156 8.25 -14.73 9.18
N ILE A 157 8.38 -13.47 8.81
CA ILE A 157 8.62 -13.03 7.44
C ILE A 157 10.08 -12.60 7.33
N LEU A 158 10.73 -13.00 6.25
CA LEU A 158 12.08 -12.56 5.91
C LEU A 158 11.99 -11.24 5.13
N SER A 159 12.61 -10.20 5.68
CA SER A 159 12.71 -8.88 5.06
C SER A 159 14.08 -8.69 4.39
N PHE A 160 14.37 -7.44 3.99
CA PHE A 160 15.67 -7.06 3.41
C PHE A 160 16.84 -7.60 4.25
N ASN A 161 17.89 -8.09 3.58
CA ASN A 161 19.04 -8.78 4.21
C ASN A 161 18.69 -10.00 5.08
N ASN A 162 17.59 -10.72 4.78
CA ASN A 162 17.12 -11.90 5.52
C ASN A 162 16.83 -11.63 7.00
N LYS A 163 16.55 -10.37 7.36
CA LYS A 163 16.16 -10.01 8.72
C LYS A 163 14.77 -10.59 9.01
N LYS A 164 14.69 -11.40 10.06
CA LYS A 164 13.43 -12.00 10.53
C LYS A 164 12.58 -10.96 11.25
N ASN A 165 11.38 -10.72 10.73
CA ASN A 165 10.36 -9.90 11.38
C ASN A 165 9.12 -10.75 11.67
N THR A 166 8.41 -10.43 12.75
CA THR A 166 7.18 -11.15 13.11
C THR A 166 5.97 -10.38 12.60
N ALA A 167 5.18 -11.01 11.74
CA ALA A 167 3.88 -10.53 11.33
C ALA A 167 2.83 -11.01 12.35
N SER A 168 2.14 -10.06 12.97
CA SER A 168 1.13 -10.30 14.01
C SER A 168 -0.31 -10.19 13.52
N LYS A 169 -0.50 -9.60 12.33
CA LYS A 169 -1.82 -9.37 11.73
C LYS A 169 -1.81 -9.57 10.22
N PHE A 170 -2.94 -10.05 9.72
CA PHE A 170 -3.26 -10.21 8.31
C PHE A 170 -4.56 -9.49 8.00
N PHE A 171 -4.61 -8.80 6.86
CA PHE A 171 -5.78 -8.06 6.40
C PHE A 171 -6.12 -8.47 4.97
N ASN A 172 -7.30 -9.05 4.79
CA ASN A 172 -7.87 -9.30 3.46
C ASN A 172 -8.72 -8.08 3.06
N SER A 173 -8.32 -7.42 1.98
CA SER A 173 -9.01 -6.23 1.47
C SER A 173 -10.24 -6.54 0.61
N GLY A 174 -10.54 -7.79 0.30
CA GLY A 174 -11.65 -8.18 -0.57
C GLY A 174 -11.28 -8.20 -2.05
N LYS A 175 -12.29 -8.08 -2.92
CA LYS A 175 -12.11 -8.05 -4.38
C LYS A 175 -11.82 -6.63 -4.85
N HIS A 176 -10.81 -6.49 -5.70
CA HIS A 176 -10.38 -5.22 -6.30
C HIS A 176 -9.95 -5.48 -7.74
N ASP A 177 -10.05 -4.44 -8.56
CA ASP A 177 -9.42 -4.43 -9.87
C ASP A 177 -7.90 -4.38 -9.70
N ILE A 178 -7.20 -5.12 -10.55
CA ILE A 178 -5.75 -5.29 -10.50
C ILE A 178 -5.12 -5.00 -11.85
N ILE A 179 -3.87 -4.54 -11.80
CA ILE A 179 -3.00 -4.52 -12.97
C ILE A 179 -2.03 -5.71 -12.87
N SER A 180 -1.77 -6.34 -14.02
CA SER A 180 -0.76 -7.38 -14.17
C SER A 180 0.34 -6.88 -15.10
N LEU A 181 1.57 -6.92 -14.63
CA LEU A 181 2.77 -6.60 -15.40
C LEU A 181 3.58 -7.87 -15.64
N GLN A 182 4.22 -7.96 -16.80
CA GLN A 182 5.17 -9.02 -17.11
C GLN A 182 6.50 -8.40 -17.53
N THR A 183 7.56 -8.75 -16.83
CA THR A 183 8.92 -8.35 -17.18
C THR A 183 9.41 -9.14 -18.39
N ASN A 184 10.39 -8.59 -19.11
CA ASN A 184 11.11 -9.27 -20.19
C ASN A 184 11.78 -10.59 -19.73
N LEU A 185 12.13 -10.71 -18.45
CA LEU A 185 12.69 -11.91 -17.83
C LEU A 185 11.63 -12.95 -17.44
N GLY A 186 10.35 -12.73 -17.77
CA GLY A 186 9.25 -13.67 -17.53
C GLY A 186 8.60 -13.58 -16.14
N TYR A 187 9.11 -12.73 -15.24
CA TYR A 187 8.46 -12.48 -13.95
C TYR A 187 7.15 -11.73 -14.12
N LYS A 188 6.13 -12.12 -13.36
CA LYS A 188 4.82 -11.47 -13.35
C LYS A 188 4.58 -10.80 -12.00
N ILE A 189 4.10 -9.57 -12.04
CA ILE A 189 3.72 -8.82 -10.85
C ILE A 189 2.25 -8.44 -10.99
N LYS A 190 1.46 -8.70 -9.96
CA LYS A 190 0.03 -8.36 -9.91
C LYS A 190 -0.29 -7.63 -8.63
N GLY A 191 -1.05 -6.56 -8.73
CA GLY A 191 -1.45 -5.77 -7.57
C GLY A 191 -2.48 -4.71 -7.90
N SER A 192 -2.91 -3.99 -6.87
CA SER A 192 -3.74 -2.79 -7.06
C SER A 192 -2.98 -1.72 -7.86
N TYR A 193 -3.71 -0.82 -8.53
CA TYR A 193 -3.16 0.30 -9.31
C TYR A 193 -2.08 1.08 -8.58
N ASN A 194 -2.29 1.32 -7.30
CA ASN A 194 -1.37 2.07 -6.48
C ASN A 194 -0.26 1.21 -5.84
N HIS A 195 -0.19 -0.10 -6.03
CA HIS A 195 0.85 -0.91 -5.38
C HIS A 195 2.26 -0.39 -5.76
N PRO A 196 3.14 -0.07 -4.79
CA PRO A 196 4.39 0.59 -5.08
C PRO A 196 5.41 -0.47 -5.49
N LEU A 197 6.08 -0.21 -6.61
CA LEU A 197 7.22 -1.00 -7.06
C LEU A 197 8.44 -0.12 -7.07
N MET A 198 9.55 -0.73 -6.70
CA MET A 198 10.83 -0.08 -6.72
C MET A 198 11.35 -0.13 -8.15
N CYS A 199 11.57 1.03 -8.75
CA CYS A 199 12.04 1.15 -10.12
C CYS A 199 13.40 1.84 -10.14
N TRP A 200 14.24 1.43 -11.08
CA TRP A 200 15.48 2.12 -11.39
C TRP A 200 15.21 3.16 -12.47
N GLU A 201 15.64 4.40 -12.22
CA GLU A 201 15.44 5.52 -13.12
C GLU A 201 16.70 6.39 -13.20
N LEU A 202 16.95 6.94 -14.39
CA LEU A 202 18.10 7.80 -14.64
C LEU A 202 17.68 9.28 -14.55
N LYS A 203 17.74 9.86 -13.35
CA LYS A 203 17.37 11.27 -13.15
C LYS A 203 18.60 12.15 -13.33
N ASN A 204 18.57 13.05 -14.31
CA ASN A 204 19.71 13.93 -14.65
C ASN A 204 21.03 13.16 -14.86
N LYS A 205 20.97 12.01 -15.53
CA LYS A 205 22.11 11.08 -15.74
C LYS A 205 22.65 10.40 -14.47
N ILE A 206 21.99 10.57 -13.33
CA ILE A 206 22.34 9.88 -12.09
C ILE A 206 21.37 8.71 -11.90
N PRO A 207 21.87 7.46 -11.76
CA PRO A 207 21.01 6.32 -11.46
C PRO A 207 20.44 6.47 -10.05
N GLN A 208 19.13 6.45 -9.94
CA GLN A 208 18.40 6.53 -8.68
C GLN A 208 17.35 5.42 -8.61
N ILE A 209 17.12 4.94 -7.41
CA ILE A 209 16.04 4.01 -7.13
C ILE A 209 14.87 4.83 -6.60
N GLN A 210 13.73 4.74 -7.26
CA GLN A 210 12.53 5.48 -6.91
C GLN A 210 11.33 4.55 -6.83
N TRP A 211 10.42 4.81 -5.90
CA TRP A 211 9.13 4.15 -5.87
C TRP A 211 8.22 4.72 -6.97
N LYS A 212 7.68 3.85 -7.82
CA LYS A 212 6.60 4.15 -8.77
C LYS A 212 5.37 3.31 -8.43
N LEU A 213 4.18 3.83 -8.65
CA LEU A 213 2.95 3.06 -8.51
C LEU A 213 2.79 2.11 -9.70
N LEU A 214 2.09 1.00 -9.50
CA LEU A 214 1.89 -0.01 -10.55
C LEU A 214 1.20 0.57 -11.80
N GLU A 215 0.33 1.55 -11.63
CA GLU A 215 -0.34 2.30 -12.71
C GLU A 215 0.55 3.29 -13.44
N GLU A 216 1.66 3.72 -12.82
CA GLU A 216 2.61 4.67 -13.41
C GLU A 216 3.69 3.97 -14.26
N ILE A 217 3.80 2.64 -14.14
CA ILE A 217 4.80 1.85 -14.84
C ILE A 217 4.48 1.78 -16.33
N LYS A 218 5.50 2.05 -17.14
CA LYS A 218 5.44 2.02 -18.60
C LYS A 218 6.42 0.99 -19.16
N GLU A 219 6.19 0.61 -20.41
CA GLU A 219 7.16 -0.21 -21.14
C GLU A 219 8.52 0.50 -21.17
N GLY A 220 9.57 -0.23 -20.83
CA GLY A 220 10.93 0.30 -20.70
C GLY A 220 11.35 0.68 -19.27
N ASP A 221 10.42 0.78 -18.31
CA ASP A 221 10.78 0.93 -16.90
C ASP A 221 11.49 -0.32 -16.37
N ILE A 222 12.56 -0.11 -15.59
CA ILE A 222 13.33 -1.20 -14.97
C ILE A 222 12.81 -1.40 -13.56
N VAL A 223 12.04 -2.46 -13.34
CA VAL A 223 11.52 -2.83 -12.01
C VAL A 223 12.55 -3.68 -11.27
N LEU A 224 12.83 -3.29 -10.03
CA LEU A 224 13.75 -4.00 -9.16
C LEU A 224 13.05 -5.22 -8.52
N LEU A 225 13.45 -6.43 -8.90
CA LEU A 225 12.85 -7.66 -8.38
C LEU A 225 13.37 -8.04 -6.99
N ASN A 226 14.66 -7.78 -6.72
CA ASN A 226 15.29 -8.06 -5.44
C ASN A 226 16.44 -7.08 -5.19
N ARG A 227 16.56 -6.62 -3.94
CA ARG A 227 17.65 -5.75 -3.47
C ARG A 227 18.78 -6.53 -2.80
N ASN A 228 18.58 -7.81 -2.49
CA ASN A 228 19.60 -8.66 -1.88
C ASN A 228 20.57 -9.17 -2.95
N SER A 229 21.83 -9.38 -2.55
CA SER A 229 22.87 -10.00 -3.38
C SER A 229 22.61 -11.48 -3.73
N SER A 230 21.65 -12.11 -3.07
CA SER A 230 21.24 -13.50 -3.35
C SER A 230 19.71 -13.63 -3.31
N LEU A 231 19.15 -14.22 -4.36
CA LEU A 231 17.74 -14.65 -4.43
C LEU A 231 17.48 -15.93 -3.61
N PHE A 232 18.54 -16.69 -3.31
CA PHE A 232 18.45 -18.02 -2.71
C PHE A 232 19.10 -18.04 -1.32
N ALA A 233 18.63 -18.96 -0.47
CA ALA A 233 19.20 -19.15 0.86
C ALA A 233 20.71 -19.41 0.76
N LYS A 234 21.50 -18.84 1.68
CA LYS A 234 22.97 -19.09 1.76
C LYS A 234 23.33 -20.55 2.03
N LYS A 235 22.35 -21.34 2.47
CA LYS A 235 22.48 -22.79 2.63
C LYS A 235 21.72 -23.45 1.50
N ASP A 236 22.42 -24.31 0.78
CA ASP A 236 21.77 -25.24 -0.13
C ASP A 236 20.68 -26.01 0.61
N LEU A 237 19.56 -26.26 -0.07
CA LEU A 237 18.60 -27.25 0.39
C LEU A 237 19.35 -28.57 0.50
N ILE A 238 19.54 -29.04 1.73
CA ILE A 238 20.10 -30.36 1.98
C ILE A 238 19.05 -31.37 1.54
N LEU A 239 19.11 -31.78 0.28
CA LEU A 239 18.32 -32.88 -0.29
C LEU A 239 18.88 -34.24 0.18
N THR A 240 19.26 -34.36 1.46
CA THR A 240 19.60 -35.67 2.00
C THR A 240 18.36 -36.55 1.96
N GLU A 241 18.49 -37.74 1.38
CA GLU A 241 17.47 -38.77 1.44
C GLU A 241 16.90 -38.86 2.87
N PHE A 242 15.60 -38.61 3.00
CA PHE A 242 14.91 -38.83 4.26
C PHE A 242 14.89 -40.34 4.54
N LYS A 243 15.82 -40.80 5.39
CA LYS A 243 15.80 -42.16 5.94
C LYS A 243 15.07 -42.12 7.28
N PRO A 244 13.79 -42.52 7.34
CA PRO A 244 13.06 -42.53 8.60
C PRO A 244 13.79 -43.44 9.61
N LYS A 245 14.00 -42.96 10.83
CA LYS A 245 14.51 -43.79 11.92
C LYS A 245 13.43 -44.81 12.30
N TYR A 246 13.66 -46.08 11.98
CA TYR A 246 12.72 -47.15 12.28
C TYR A 246 12.74 -47.45 13.80
N ASN A 247 11.58 -47.30 14.46
CA ASN A 247 11.36 -47.80 15.82
C ASN A 247 10.64 -49.15 15.76
N LYS A 248 10.65 -49.95 16.85
CA LYS A 248 9.93 -51.24 16.91
C LYS A 248 8.42 -51.13 16.61
N ARG A 249 7.85 -49.92 16.58
CA ARG A 249 6.44 -49.62 16.27
C ARG A 249 6.19 -49.08 14.84
N THR A 250 7.21 -48.87 14.01
CA THR A 250 7.00 -48.38 12.63
C THR A 250 6.53 -49.51 11.71
N LYS A 251 5.33 -49.37 11.14
CA LYS A 251 4.83 -50.23 10.04
C LYS A 251 5.67 -49.98 8.79
N LYS A 252 6.34 -51.02 8.29
CA LYS A 252 6.98 -50.99 6.96
C LYS A 252 5.90 -51.22 5.91
N ILE A 253 5.57 -50.19 5.14
CA ILE A 253 4.72 -50.31 3.96
C ILE A 253 5.65 -50.49 2.76
N LYS A 254 5.54 -51.61 2.05
CA LYS A 254 6.24 -51.79 0.77
C LYS A 254 5.50 -50.99 -0.29
N LEU A 255 6.18 -50.02 -0.89
CA LEU A 255 5.64 -49.33 -2.05
C LEU A 255 5.67 -50.27 -3.27
N PRO A 256 4.71 -50.15 -4.19
CA PRO A 256 4.67 -50.95 -5.42
C PRO A 256 5.88 -50.63 -6.31
N SER A 257 6.36 -51.62 -7.05
CA SER A 257 7.51 -51.48 -7.96
C SER A 257 7.19 -50.79 -9.29
N LYS A 258 5.90 -50.54 -9.58
CA LYS A 258 5.43 -49.80 -10.77
C LYS A 258 4.29 -48.87 -10.38
N MET A 259 4.36 -47.63 -10.87
CA MET A 259 3.36 -46.60 -10.62
C MET A 259 2.21 -46.76 -11.61
N ASN A 260 1.01 -47.07 -11.11
CA ASN A 260 -0.21 -47.10 -11.92
C ASN A 260 -1.06 -45.85 -11.65
N LYS A 261 -2.08 -45.64 -12.48
CA LYS A 261 -2.96 -44.45 -12.42
C LYS A 261 -3.66 -44.29 -11.06
N GLU A 262 -3.92 -45.40 -10.36
CA GLU A 262 -4.56 -45.41 -9.04
C GLU A 262 -3.60 -44.95 -7.93
N TYR A 263 -2.32 -45.30 -7.99
CA TYR A 263 -1.30 -44.83 -7.04
C TYR A 263 -0.94 -43.35 -7.21
N PHE A 264 -1.09 -42.81 -8.43
CA PHE A 264 -0.91 -41.37 -8.68
C PHE A 264 -1.96 -40.53 -7.92
N ILE A 265 -3.20 -41.02 -7.87
CA ILE A 265 -4.32 -40.34 -7.18
C ILE A 265 -4.10 -40.28 -5.66
N LEU A 266 -3.44 -41.28 -5.07
CA LEU A 266 -3.10 -41.30 -3.64
C LEU A 266 -2.06 -40.23 -3.25
N MET A 267 -1.23 -39.78 -4.18
CA MET A 267 -0.20 -38.75 -3.92
C MET A 267 -0.74 -37.32 -4.11
N GLU A 268 -1.79 -37.13 -4.91
CA GLU A 268 -2.46 -35.82 -5.06
C GLU A 268 -3.46 -35.52 -3.93
N GLY A 269 -3.85 -36.50 -3.12
CA GLY A 269 -4.78 -36.32 -1.99
C GLY A 269 -4.20 -35.60 -0.77
N SER A 270 -3.08 -34.89 -0.91
CA SER A 270 -2.43 -34.14 0.19
C SER A 270 -1.73 -32.87 -0.33
N LEU A 271 -2.38 -32.17 -1.27
CA LEU A 271 -2.11 -30.76 -1.58
C LEU A 271 -3.40 -29.97 -1.45
#